data_AF-X0VIX0-F1
#
_entry.id   AF-X0VIX0-F1
#
_cell.length_a   1.000
_cell.length_b   1.000
_cell.length_c   1.000
_cell.angle_alpha   90.00
_cell.angle_beta   90.00
_cell.angle_gamma   90.00
#
_symmetry.space_group_name_H-M   'P 1'
#
loop_
_entity.id
_entity.type
_entity.pdbx_description
1 polymer ?
#
loop_
_entity_poly.entity_id
_entity_poly.type
_entity_poly.pdbx_seq_one_letter_code
_entity_poly.pdbx_strand_id
1 'polypeptide(L)'
;MRFVTGYLIPRLLQYVWVIILGITIVFFIPRLAGQDPILEKIAQIQSQGSYLGSAAVKSLIETYKELYGLKGTLFNQYVSMWKRLFTFDFGPSFFQYPTPVSELLGIYLPWTIGLLLTSTLLAWILGNVIGGIAGYFSHKHWSKSLDIMVMLIRPIPYYIFGVLILILFAYVWKLFP
;
A
#
# COMPACT_ATOMS: atom_id res chain seq x y z
N MET A 1 34.57 -8.10 14.12
CA MET A 1 33.33 -8.67 13.52
C MET A 1 32.07 -8.50 14.37
N ARG A 2 32.09 -7.77 15.50
CA ARG A 2 30.92 -7.57 16.39
C ARG A 2 29.72 -6.86 15.73
N PHE A 3 29.95 -5.96 14.78
CA PHE A 3 28.87 -5.31 14.02
C PHE A 3 28.10 -6.31 13.15
N VAL A 4 28.80 -7.21 12.46
CA VAL A 4 28.16 -8.19 11.57
C VAL A 4 27.35 -9.20 12.38
N THR A 5 27.96 -9.81 13.40
CA THR A 5 27.32 -10.87 14.18
C THR A 5 26.34 -10.35 15.24
N GLY A 6 26.56 -9.16 15.78
CA GLY A 6 25.73 -8.57 16.83
C GLY A 6 24.60 -7.65 16.34
N TYR A 7 24.69 -7.12 15.12
CA TYR A 7 23.72 -6.12 14.63
C TYR A 7 23.16 -6.45 13.24
N LEU A 8 24.03 -6.68 12.24
CA LEU A 8 23.58 -6.86 10.86
C LEU A 8 22.79 -8.17 10.68
N ILE A 9 23.33 -9.30 11.17
CA ILE A 9 22.67 -10.61 11.05
C ILE A 9 21.31 -10.64 11.76
N PRO A 10 21.18 -10.25 13.05
CA PRO A 10 19.89 -10.21 13.71
C PRO A 10 18.86 -9.36 12.97
N ARG A 11 19.29 -8.23 12.39
CA ARG A 11 18.40 -7.30 11.69
C ARG A 11 17.93 -7.83 10.34
N LEU A 12 18.82 -8.45 9.56
CA LEU A 12 18.44 -9.13 8.32
C LEU A 12 17.50 -10.31 8.60
N LEU A 13 17.77 -11.10 9.64
CA LEU A 13 16.87 -12.18 10.06
C LEU A 13 15.50 -11.63 10.47
N GLN A 14 15.46 -10.53 11.23
CA GLN A 14 14.21 -9.88 11.57
C GLN A 14 13.42 -9.45 10.33
N TYR A 15 14.07 -8.87 9.31
CA TYR A 15 13.40 -8.48 8.08
C TYR A 15 12.84 -9.68 7.31
N VAL A 16 13.62 -10.76 7.20
CA VAL A 16 13.15 -12.01 6.59
C VAL A 16 11.94 -12.56 7.34
N TRP A 17 11.99 -12.57 8.68
CA TRP A 17 10.87 -13.02 9.51
C TRP A 17 9.62 -12.16 9.32
N VAL A 18 9.77 -10.83 9.29
CA VAL A 18 8.65 -9.92 9.04
C VAL A 18 8.03 -10.16 7.67
N ILE A 19 8.84 -10.38 6.63
CA ILE A 19 8.36 -10.69 5.27
C ILE A 19 7.58 -12.01 5.27
N ILE A 20 8.14 -13.07 5.86
CA ILE A 20 7.49 -14.38 5.92
C ILE A 20 6.16 -14.28 6.67
N LEU A 21 6.15 -13.64 7.84
CA LEU A 21 4.94 -13.46 8.64
C LEU A 21 3.91 -12.60 7.90
N GLY A 22 4.33 -11.50 7.28
CA GLY A 22 3.46 -10.62 6.50
C GLY A 22 2.80 -11.35 5.34
N ILE A 23 3.58 -12.10 4.55
CA ILE A 23 3.07 -12.90 3.43
C ILE A 23 2.12 -14.01 3.93
N THR A 24 2.46 -14.66 5.03
CA THR A 24 1.59 -15.67 5.66
C THR A 24 0.26 -15.06 6.10
N ILE A 25 0.31 -13.90 6.76
CA ILE A 25 -0.88 -13.17 7.19
C ILE A 25 -1.73 -12.76 5.98
N VAL A 26 -1.13 -12.20 4.93
CA VAL A 26 -1.83 -11.84 3.69
C VAL A 26 -2.47 -13.06 3.01
N PHE A 27 -1.85 -14.24 3.12
CA PHE A 27 -2.45 -15.48 2.63
C PHE A 27 -3.69 -15.89 3.45
N PHE A 28 -3.63 -15.80 4.78
CA PHE A 28 -4.71 -16.28 5.64
C PHE A 28 -5.85 -15.28 5.82
N ILE A 29 -5.60 -13.96 5.86
CA ILE A 29 -6.63 -12.95 6.13
C ILE A 29 -7.85 -13.10 5.21
N PRO A 30 -7.73 -13.14 3.87
CA PRO A 30 -8.90 -13.26 3.00
C PRO A 30 -9.63 -14.59 3.17
N ARG A 31 -8.89 -15.68 3.44
CA ARG A 31 -9.45 -17.03 3.64
C ARG A 31 -10.24 -17.14 4.95
N LEU A 32 -9.81 -16.42 5.98
CA LEU A 32 -10.50 -16.36 7.27
C LEU A 32 -11.70 -15.40 7.25
N ALA A 33 -11.63 -14.35 6.43
CA ALA A 33 -12.74 -13.41 6.25
C ALA A 33 -13.96 -14.04 5.56
N GLY A 34 -13.82 -15.24 4.97
CA GLY A 34 -14.91 -15.98 4.33
C GLY A 34 -15.39 -15.38 3.00
N GLN A 35 -14.68 -14.39 2.46
CA GLN A 35 -14.98 -13.77 1.17
C GLN A 35 -14.24 -14.51 0.05
N ASP A 36 -14.98 -15.08 -0.91
CA ASP A 36 -14.40 -15.64 -2.13
C ASP A 36 -14.51 -14.59 -3.26
N PRO A 37 -13.41 -13.92 -3.63
CA PRO A 37 -13.45 -12.85 -4.63
C PRO A 37 -13.85 -13.34 -6.02
N ILE A 38 -13.70 -14.65 -6.30
CA ILE A 38 -14.16 -15.24 -7.56
C ILE A 38 -15.69 -15.30 -7.57
N LEU A 39 -16.31 -15.71 -6.45
CA LEU A 39 -17.76 -15.76 -6.34
C LEU A 39 -18.38 -14.36 -6.42
N GLU A 40 -17.78 -13.37 -5.78
CA GLU A 40 -18.22 -11.96 -5.89
C GLU A 40 -18.11 -11.45 -7.31
N LYS A 41 -17.02 -11.77 -8.03
CA LYS A 41 -16.87 -11.36 -9.43
C LYS A 41 -17.91 -12.01 -10.33
N ILE A 42 -18.24 -13.27 -10.09
CA ILE A 42 -19.27 -13.99 -10.85
C ILE A 42 -20.65 -13.42 -10.55
N ALA A 43 -20.98 -13.15 -9.29
CA ALA A 43 -22.21 -12.47 -8.91
C ALA A 43 -22.33 -11.10 -9.59
N GLN A 44 -21.24 -10.34 -9.67
CA GLN A 44 -21.19 -9.08 -10.42
C GLN A 44 -21.49 -9.30 -11.92
N ILE A 45 -20.87 -10.28 -12.57
CA ILE A 45 -21.10 -10.58 -14.00
C ILE A 45 -22.55 -11.01 -14.26
N GLN A 46 -23.11 -11.84 -13.38
CA GLN A 46 -24.50 -12.28 -13.47
C GLN A 46 -25.48 -11.11 -13.29
N SER A 47 -25.19 -10.18 -12.38
CA SER A 47 -26.01 -8.98 -12.16
C SER A 47 -26.03 -8.03 -13.37
N GLN A 48 -25.02 -8.10 -14.25
CA GLN A 48 -24.93 -7.32 -15.48
C GLN A 48 -25.71 -7.95 -16.66
N GLY A 49 -26.56 -8.95 -16.40
CA GLY A 49 -27.49 -9.51 -17.40
C GLY A 49 -26.93 -10.69 -18.21
N SER A 50 -25.72 -11.16 -17.89
CA SER A 50 -25.19 -12.40 -18.47
C SER A 50 -25.74 -13.62 -17.71
N TYR A 51 -26.85 -14.18 -18.19
CA TYR A 51 -27.37 -15.46 -17.73
C TYR A 51 -26.44 -16.60 -18.20
N LEU A 52 -25.36 -16.80 -17.47
CA LEU A 52 -24.48 -17.95 -17.66
C LEU A 52 -25.19 -19.20 -17.16
N GLY A 53 -25.34 -20.21 -18.03
CA GLY A 53 -25.80 -21.54 -17.62
C GLY A 53 -24.92 -22.12 -16.51
N SER A 54 -25.47 -22.99 -15.67
CA SER A 54 -24.77 -23.56 -14.50
C SER A 54 -23.44 -24.24 -14.84
N ALA A 55 -23.34 -24.85 -16.03
CA ALA A 55 -22.10 -25.43 -16.54
C ALA A 55 -21.03 -24.37 -16.90
N ALA A 56 -21.45 -23.26 -17.52
CA ALA A 56 -20.56 -22.15 -17.88
C ALA A 56 -20.00 -21.45 -16.63
N VAL A 57 -20.84 -21.26 -15.60
CA VAL A 57 -20.41 -20.71 -14.30
C VAL A 57 -19.36 -21.59 -13.65
N LYS A 58 -19.56 -22.91 -13.61
CA LYS A 58 -18.57 -23.85 -13.04
C LYS A 58 -17.25 -23.81 -13.81
N SER A 59 -17.30 -23.78 -15.14
CA SER A 59 -16.10 -23.64 -15.96
C SER A 59 -15.35 -22.35 -15.65
N LEU A 60 -16.07 -21.24 -15.52
CA LEU A 60 -15.49 -19.93 -15.22
C LEU A 60 -14.81 -19.90 -13.84
N ILE A 61 -15.44 -20.49 -12.82
CA ILE A 61 -14.85 -20.64 -11.48
C ILE A 61 -13.52 -21.39 -11.58
N GLU A 62 -13.49 -22.51 -12.29
CA GLU A 62 -12.27 -23.32 -12.42
C GLU A 62 -11.16 -22.59 -13.18
N THR A 63 -11.50 -21.81 -14.22
CA THR A 63 -10.55 -20.93 -14.92
C THR A 63 -9.98 -19.87 -13.98
N TYR A 64 -10.82 -19.20 -13.18
CA TYR A 64 -10.33 -18.19 -12.23
C TYR A 64 -9.49 -18.80 -11.12
N LYS A 65 -9.86 -19.98 -10.59
CA LYS A 65 -9.02 -20.68 -9.61
C LYS A 65 -7.65 -21.01 -10.17
N GLU A 66 -7.57 -21.37 -11.45
CA GLU A 66 -6.29 -21.61 -12.12
C GLU A 66 -5.47 -20.33 -12.27
N LEU A 67 -6.10 -19.28 -12.80
CA LEU A 67 -5.49 -17.97 -13.06
C LEU A 67 -4.92 -17.31 -11.78
N TYR A 68 -5.60 -17.52 -10.65
CA TYR A 68 -5.20 -16.99 -9.35
C TYR A 68 -4.36 -17.97 -8.51
N GLY A 69 -4.07 -19.18 -9.01
CA GLY A 69 -3.26 -20.17 -8.30
C GLY A 69 -3.96 -20.77 -7.06
N LEU A 70 -5.29 -20.80 -7.07
CA LEU A 70 -6.16 -21.30 -5.99
C LEU A 70 -6.53 -22.79 -6.17
N LYS A 71 -5.91 -23.49 -7.11
CA LYS A 71 -6.10 -24.94 -7.29
C LYS A 71 -5.26 -25.76 -6.29
N GLY A 72 -5.82 -26.89 -5.85
CA GLY A 72 -5.15 -27.85 -4.96
C GLY A 72 -5.33 -27.55 -3.47
N THR A 73 -4.50 -28.21 -2.64
CA THR A 73 -4.52 -28.07 -1.17
C THR A 73 -4.04 -26.68 -0.74
N LEU A 74 -4.36 -26.27 0.49
CA LEU A 74 -3.89 -25.00 1.06
C LEU A 74 -2.36 -24.85 0.99
N PHE A 75 -1.63 -25.94 1.22
CA PHE A 75 -0.19 -25.96 1.12
C PHE A 75 0.29 -25.67 -0.31
N ASN A 76 -0.35 -26.27 -1.32
CA ASN A 76 -0.01 -26.02 -2.73
C ASN A 76 -0.25 -24.55 -3.11
N GLN A 77 -1.37 -23.97 -2.66
CA GLN A 77 -1.68 -22.55 -2.89
C GLN A 77 -0.64 -21.64 -2.21
N TYR A 78 -0.20 -21.99 -1.01
CA TYR A 78 0.81 -21.23 -0.27
C TYR A 78 2.17 -21.26 -0.99
N VAL A 79 2.63 -22.44 -1.39
CA VAL A 79 3.89 -22.59 -2.15
C VAL A 79 3.80 -21.90 -3.52
N SER A 80 2.65 -22.01 -4.19
CA SER A 80 2.38 -21.32 -5.47
C SER A 80 2.48 -19.80 -5.31
N MET A 81 1.88 -19.23 -4.26
CA MET A 81 1.97 -17.79 -3.95
C MET A 81 3.42 -17.34 -3.78
N TRP A 82 4.25 -18.10 -3.08
CA TRP A 82 5.69 -17.80 -2.95
C TRP A 82 6.42 -17.84 -4.29
N LYS A 83 6.18 -18.87 -5.10
CA LYS A 83 6.79 -18.99 -6.44
C LYS A 83 6.41 -17.80 -7.33
N ARG A 84 5.14 -17.42 -7.31
CA ARG A 84 4.57 -16.27 -8.04
C ARG A 84 5.17 -14.94 -7.60
N LEU A 85 5.34 -14.76 -6.29
CA LEU A 85 6.01 -13.59 -5.72
C LEU A 85 7.45 -13.44 -6.24
N PHE A 86 8.24 -14.52 -6.23
CA PHE A 86 9.63 -14.47 -6.72
C PHE A 86 9.76 -14.35 -8.23
N THR A 87 8.72 -14.69 -8.99
CA THR A 87 8.66 -14.51 -10.45
C THR A 87 8.02 -13.19 -10.87
N PHE A 88 7.64 -12.35 -9.91
CA PHE A 88 6.90 -11.10 -10.12
C PHE A 88 5.59 -11.29 -10.90
N ASP A 89 5.03 -12.50 -10.89
CA ASP A 89 3.70 -12.78 -11.44
C ASP A 89 2.66 -12.69 -10.34
N PHE A 90 2.01 -11.54 -10.25
CA PHE A 90 0.92 -11.30 -9.30
C PHE A 90 -0.47 -11.65 -9.87
N GLY A 91 -0.53 -12.10 -11.12
CA GLY A 91 -1.78 -12.32 -11.84
C GLY A 91 -2.52 -11.02 -12.21
N PRO A 92 -3.71 -11.15 -12.80
CA PRO A 92 -4.53 -10.01 -13.21
C PRO A 92 -5.25 -9.36 -12.02
N SER A 93 -5.40 -8.04 -12.07
CA SER A 93 -6.12 -7.28 -11.05
C SER A 93 -7.60 -7.69 -10.97
N PHE A 94 -8.11 -7.89 -9.75
CA PHE A 94 -9.56 -8.09 -9.55
C PHE A 94 -10.38 -6.84 -9.90
N PHE A 95 -9.81 -5.65 -9.67
CA PHE A 95 -10.46 -4.35 -9.90
C PHE A 95 -10.32 -3.86 -11.34
N GLN A 96 -9.18 -4.15 -11.97
CA GLN A 96 -8.84 -3.71 -13.33
C GLN A 96 -8.54 -4.94 -14.20
N TYR A 97 -9.45 -5.91 -14.21
CA TYR A 97 -9.32 -7.08 -15.08
C TYR A 97 -9.48 -6.67 -16.56
N PRO A 98 -8.63 -7.16 -17.50
CA PRO A 98 -7.62 -8.22 -17.35
C PRO A 98 -6.19 -7.76 -17.06
N THR A 99 -5.97 -6.48 -16.71
CA THR A 99 -4.61 -5.91 -16.55
C THR A 99 -3.80 -6.64 -15.47
N PRO A 100 -2.57 -7.12 -15.79
CA PRO A 100 -1.66 -7.70 -14.81
C PRO A 100 -1.31 -6.71 -13.69
N VAL A 101 -1.26 -7.19 -12.45
CA VAL A 101 -0.89 -6.36 -11.30
C VAL A 101 0.55 -5.84 -11.41
N SER A 102 1.46 -6.59 -12.04
CA SER A 102 2.84 -6.14 -12.30
C SER A 102 2.90 -4.89 -13.17
N GLU A 103 2.00 -4.76 -14.15
CA GLU A 103 1.88 -3.56 -14.99
C GLU A 103 1.38 -2.37 -14.17
N LEU A 104 0.35 -2.58 -13.34
CA LEU A 104 -0.14 -1.53 -12.43
C LEU A 104 0.95 -1.07 -11.46
N LEU A 105 1.72 -2.00 -10.91
CA LEU A 105 2.88 -1.66 -10.09
C LEU A 105 3.89 -0.82 -10.88
N GLY A 106 4.17 -1.17 -12.14
CA GLY A 106 5.03 -0.37 -13.02
C GLY A 106 4.55 1.06 -13.23
N ILE A 107 3.24 1.29 -13.25
CA ILE A 107 2.63 2.61 -13.41
C ILE A 107 2.69 3.41 -12.10
N TYR A 108 2.25 2.83 -10.99
CA TYR A 108 2.02 3.58 -9.74
C TYR A 108 3.22 3.61 -8.77
N LEU A 109 4.07 2.58 -8.79
CA LEU A 109 5.21 2.48 -7.88
C LEU A 109 6.22 3.62 -8.05
N PRO A 110 6.59 4.07 -9.28
CA PRO A 110 7.50 5.19 -9.46
C PRO A 110 6.97 6.49 -8.85
N TRP A 111 5.68 6.79 -9.01
CA TRP A 111 5.04 7.95 -8.41
C TRP A 111 5.03 7.88 -6.88
N THR A 112 4.76 6.69 -6.34
CA THR A 112 4.76 6.47 -4.89
C THR A 112 6.15 6.67 -4.31
N ILE A 113 7.18 6.11 -4.95
CA ILE A 113 8.59 6.30 -4.57
C ILE A 113 8.99 7.77 -4.70
N GLY A 114 8.64 8.43 -5.81
CA GLY A 114 8.93 9.84 -6.04
C GLY A 114 8.32 10.73 -4.97
N LEU A 115 7.03 10.53 -4.66
CA LEU A 115 6.33 11.27 -3.61
C LEU A 115 6.92 11.00 -2.22
N LEU A 116 7.19 9.73 -1.89
CA LEU A 116 7.78 9.37 -0.60
C LEU A 116 9.16 9.99 -0.42
N LEU A 117 10.03 9.88 -1.42
CA LEU A 117 11.39 10.43 -1.37
C LEU A 117 11.37 11.96 -1.28
N THR A 118 10.60 12.62 -2.15
CA THR A 118 10.52 14.10 -2.15
C THR A 118 9.94 14.63 -0.86
N SER A 119 8.81 14.07 -0.39
CA SER A 119 8.21 14.49 0.89
C SER A 119 9.12 14.22 2.08
N THR A 120 9.77 13.07 2.14
CA THR A 120 10.70 12.73 3.23
C THR A 120 11.90 13.67 3.24
N LEU A 121 12.52 13.92 2.08
CA LEU A 121 13.66 14.83 1.99
C LEU A 121 13.28 16.27 2.36
N LEU A 122 12.15 16.77 1.85
CA LEU A 122 11.67 18.11 2.19
C LEU A 122 11.32 18.21 3.67
N ALA A 123 10.58 17.26 4.22
CA ALA A 123 10.23 17.24 5.64
C ALA A 123 11.47 17.14 6.53
N TRP A 124 12.45 16.32 6.14
CA TRP A 124 13.71 16.20 6.87
C TRP A 124 14.53 17.49 6.82
N ILE A 125 14.72 18.08 5.64
CA ILE A 125 15.49 19.34 5.48
C ILE A 125 14.79 20.48 6.21
N LEU A 126 13.52 20.74 5.90
CA LEU A 126 12.77 21.84 6.48
C LEU A 126 12.58 21.65 7.99
N GLY A 127 12.27 20.43 8.44
CA GLY A 127 12.11 20.11 9.85
C GLY A 127 13.38 20.33 10.66
N ASN A 128 14.54 19.89 10.16
CA ASN A 128 15.81 20.10 10.85
C ASN A 128 16.26 21.57 10.82
N VAL A 129 16.09 22.27 9.69
CA VAL A 129 16.48 23.69 9.59
C VAL A 129 15.57 24.55 10.45
N ILE A 130 14.24 24.48 10.27
CA ILE A 130 13.29 25.29 11.04
C ILE A 130 13.34 24.91 12.51
N GLY A 131 13.35 23.62 12.84
CA GLY A 131 13.44 23.15 14.22
C GLY A 131 14.76 23.54 14.90
N GLY A 132 15.88 23.46 14.18
CA GLY A 132 17.19 23.88 14.68
C GLY A 132 17.26 25.38 14.97
N ILE A 133 16.78 26.22 14.04
CA ILE A 133 16.76 27.68 14.23
C ILE A 133 15.78 28.05 15.35
N ALA A 134 14.58 27.45 15.39
CA ALA A 134 13.59 27.71 16.44
C ALA A 134 14.11 27.32 17.83
N GLY A 135 14.81 26.19 17.94
CA GLY A 135 15.45 25.73 19.17
C GLY A 135 16.60 26.64 19.63
N TYR A 136 17.47 27.06 18.70
CA TYR A 136 18.59 27.96 19.01
C TYR A 136 18.12 29.35 19.44
N PHE A 137 17.07 29.90 18.79
CA PHE A 137 16.50 31.22 19.10
C PHE A 137 15.20 31.14 19.89
N SER A 138 15.06 30.16 20.80
CA SER A 138 13.84 29.89 21.58
C SER A 138 13.28 31.08 22.35
N HIS A 139 14.08 32.11 22.62
CA HIS A 139 13.68 33.29 23.38
C HIS A 139 13.04 34.38 22.50
N LYS A 140 13.11 34.25 21.17
CA LYS A 140 12.53 35.22 20.21
C LYS A 140 11.04 34.96 20.01
N HIS A 141 10.27 36.04 19.85
CA HIS A 141 8.81 35.97 19.67
C HIS A 141 8.36 35.15 18.45
N TRP A 142 9.13 35.18 17.36
CA TRP A 142 8.80 34.39 16.16
C TRP A 142 8.90 32.88 16.39
N SER A 143 9.83 32.43 17.24
CA SER A 143 9.99 31.00 17.58
C SER A 143 8.79 30.51 18.38
N LYS A 144 8.32 31.31 19.35
CA LYS A 144 7.08 31.03 20.10
C LYS A 144 5.84 30.97 19.20
N SER A 145 5.73 31.85 18.21
CA SER A 145 4.62 31.82 17.25
C SER A 145 4.62 30.55 16.39
N LEU A 146 5.79 30.08 15.95
CA LEU A 146 5.92 28.83 15.21
C LEU A 146 5.53 27.62 16.07
N ASP A 147 5.99 27.57 17.32
CA ASP A 147 5.62 26.49 18.26
C ASP A 147 4.10 26.42 18.44
N ILE A 148 3.44 27.57 18.62
CA ILE A 148 1.98 27.65 18.72
C ILE A 148 1.32 27.12 17.44
N MET A 149 1.78 27.53 16.26
CA MET A 149 1.22 27.05 14.99
C MET A 149 1.39 25.53 14.82
N VAL A 150 2.56 24.98 15.15
CA VAL A 150 2.80 23.53 15.10
C VAL A 150 1.90 22.79 16.07
N MET A 151 1.71 23.32 17.29
CA MET A 151 0.79 22.73 18.28
C MET A 151 -0.67 22.72 17.82
N LEU A 152 -1.09 23.69 17.02
CA LEU A 152 -2.45 23.74 16.45
C LEU A 152 -2.64 22.75 15.29
N ILE A 153 -1.61 22.55 14.47
CA ILE A 153 -1.69 21.65 13.31
C ILE A 153 -1.54 20.19 13.71
N ARG A 154 -0.68 19.88 14.70
CA ARG A 154 -0.34 18.50 15.11
C ARG A 154 -1.55 17.60 15.43
N PRO A 155 -2.63 18.06 16.08
CA PRO A 155 -3.80 17.22 16.37
C PRO A 155 -4.66 16.94 15.13
N ILE A 156 -4.50 17.71 14.05
CA ILE A 156 -5.31 17.58 12.85
C ILE A 156 -4.90 16.28 12.12
N PRO A 157 -5.83 15.36 11.85
CA PRO A 157 -5.53 14.18 11.05
C PRO A 157 -5.00 14.58 9.67
N TYR A 158 -3.93 13.91 9.23
CA TYR A 158 -3.21 14.25 7.99
C TYR A 158 -4.13 14.31 6.76
N TYR A 159 -5.15 13.43 6.69
CA TYR A 159 -6.09 13.42 5.57
C TYR A 159 -6.99 14.67 5.56
N ILE A 160 -7.42 15.17 6.73
CA ILE A 160 -8.18 16.42 6.85
C ILE A 160 -7.32 17.60 6.42
N PHE A 161 -6.08 17.64 6.92
CA PHE A 161 -5.13 18.70 6.56
C PHE A 161 -4.82 18.71 5.06
N GLY A 162 -4.64 17.53 4.46
CA GLY A 162 -4.44 17.39 3.01
C GLY A 162 -5.63 17.91 2.20
N VAL A 163 -6.86 17.58 2.60
CA VAL A 163 -8.07 18.09 1.94
C VAL A 163 -8.21 19.61 2.12
N LEU A 164 -7.90 20.15 3.30
CA LEU A 164 -7.91 21.60 3.54
C LEU A 164 -6.93 22.34 2.62
N ILE A 165 -5.69 21.86 2.54
CA ILE A 165 -4.68 22.41 1.62
C ILE A 165 -5.19 22.32 0.17
N LEU A 166 -5.73 21.18 -0.24
CA LEU A 166 -6.26 21.01 -1.59
C LEU A 166 -7.34 22.05 -1.89
N ILE A 167 -8.31 22.25 -0.99
CA ILE A 167 -9.37 23.26 -1.16
C ILE A 167 -8.79 24.67 -1.29
N LEU A 168 -7.88 25.04 -0.39
CA LEU A 168 -7.28 26.37 -0.38
C LEU A 168 -6.47 26.64 -1.64
N PHE A 169 -5.61 25.72 -2.05
CA PHE A 169 -4.68 25.96 -3.15
C PHE A 169 -5.26 25.66 -4.53
N ALA A 170 -6.17 24.69 -4.68
CA ALA A 170 -6.78 24.37 -5.98
C ALA A 170 -8.06 25.19 -6.24
N TYR A 171 -8.93 25.38 -5.24
CA TYR A 171 -10.24 25.99 -5.47
C TYR A 171 -10.33 27.46 -5.07
N VAL A 172 -9.79 27.82 -3.90
CA VAL A 172 -9.87 29.20 -3.39
C VAL A 172 -8.85 30.10 -4.08
N TRP A 173 -7.57 29.72 -4.04
CA TRP A 173 -6.47 30.49 -4.61
C TRP A 173 -6.14 30.14 -6.05
N LYS A 174 -6.60 28.98 -6.55
CA LYS A 174 -6.38 28.50 -7.93
C LYS A 174 -4.91 28.51 -8.35
N LEU A 175 -4.04 28.19 -7.40
CA LEU A 175 -2.59 28.13 -7.59
C LEU A 175 -2.17 26.86 -8.33
N PHE A 176 -2.94 25.79 -8.14
CA PHE A 176 -2.84 24.53 -8.87
C PHE A 176 -4.12 24.31 -9.67
N PRO A 177 -4.05 23.60 -10.81
CA PRO A 177 -5.22 23.25 -11.62
C PRO A 177 -6.25 22.42 -10.86
#